data_AF-A0A2P6PF51-F1
#
_entry.id   AF-A0A2P6PF51-F1
#
_cell.length_a   1.000
_cell.length_b   1.000
_cell.length_c   1.000
_cell.angle_alpha   90.00
_cell.angle_beta   90.00
_cell.angle_gamma   90.00
#
_symmetry.space_group_name_H-M   'P 1'
#
loop_
_entity.id
_entity.type
_entity.pdbx_description
1 polymer ?
#
loop_
_entity_poly.entity_id
_entity_poly.type
_entity_poly.pdbx_seq_one_letter_code
_entity_poly.pdbx_strand_id
1 'polypeptide(L)' 'MMFQGIPEQLGDKTCGLWIMHYMKDIAEDKNQHWSAKWERKANHFYTQKDIDQVRAEWAKYVSQFQQS' A
#
# COMPACT_ATOMS: atom_id res chain seq x y z
N MET A 1 7.83 -4.46 19.21
CA MET A 1 7.56 -5.67 18.43
C MET A 1 7.21 -5.21 17.01
N MET A 2 8.17 -5.25 16.08
CA MET A 2 7.90 -4.94 14.66
C MET A 2 7.31 -6.19 14.02
N PHE A 3 6.14 -6.07 13.39
CA PHE A 3 5.58 -7.16 12.59
C PHE A 3 6.50 -7.37 11.38
N GLN A 4 7.30 -8.44 11.44
CA GLN A 4 8.23 -8.79 10.36
C GLN A 4 7.46 -9.09 9.07
N GLY A 5 7.81 -8.40 7.99
CA GLY A 5 7.20 -8.58 6.66
C GLY A 5 6.12 -7.57 6.28
N ILE A 6 5.92 -6.52 7.09
CA ILE A 6 5.02 -5.40 6.75
C ILE A 6 5.89 -4.17 6.42
N PRO A 7 5.62 -3.45 5.31
CA PRO A 7 6.31 -2.20 4.99
C PRO A 7 6.27 -1.23 6.17
N GLU A 8 7.42 -0.72 6.58
CA GLU A 8 7.51 0.24 7.67
C GLU A 8 7.05 1.61 7.18
N GLN A 9 6.14 2.25 7.92
CA GLN A 9 5.60 3.55 7.54
C GLN A 9 6.56 4.67 7.92
N LEU A 10 6.86 5.55 6.97
CA LEU A 10 7.55 6.82 7.24
C LEU A 10 6.50 7.92 7.55
N GLY A 11 6.25 8.20 8.83
CA GLY A 11 5.38 9.29 9.29
C GLY A 11 4.14 8.84 10.09
N ASP A 12 3.33 9.80 10.55
CA ASP A 12 2.26 9.59 11.54
C ASP A 12 0.82 9.54 10.97
N LYS A 13 0.60 10.04 9.74
CA LYS A 13 -0.76 10.27 9.19
C LYS A 13 -1.11 9.51 7.91
N THR A 14 -0.23 8.64 7.43
CA THR A 14 -0.39 7.96 6.13
C THR A 14 -0.72 6.47 6.25
N CYS A 15 -0.86 5.91 7.46
CA CYS A 15 -1.00 4.47 7.71
C CYS A 15 -2.11 3.79 6.88
N GLY A 16 -3.25 4.47 6.71
CA GLY A 16 -4.37 3.96 5.91
C GLY A 16 -4.00 3.79 4.43
N LEU A 17 -3.24 4.72 3.85
CA LEU A 17 -2.80 4.62 2.45
C LEU A 17 -1.80 3.47 2.24
N TRP A 18 -0.95 3.21 3.23
CA TRP A 18 0.02 2.12 3.21
C TRP A 18 -0.68 0.75 3.25
N ILE A 19 -1.70 0.60 4.10
CA ILE A 19 -2.53 -0.60 4.16
C ILE A 19 -3.27 -0.81 2.84
N MET A 20 -3.83 0.24 2.25
CA MET A 20 -4.53 0.13 0.97
C MET A 20 -3.61 -0.31 -0.17
N HIS A 21 -2.38 0.22 -0.23
CA HIS A 21 -1.40 -0.22 -1.22
C HIS A 21 -1.00 -1.69 -1.00
N TYR A 22 -0.76 -2.07 0.26
CA TYR A 22 -0.41 -3.45 0.61
C TYR A 22 -1.52 -4.45 0.27
N MET A 23 -2.78 -4.10 0.53
CA MET A 23 -3.92 -4.93 0.14
C MET A 23 -4.09 -5.04 -1.38
N LYS A 24 -3.78 -3.97 -2.11
CA LYS A 24 -3.76 -3.98 -3.57
C LYS A 24 -2.71 -4.94 -4.11
N ASP A 25 -1.48 -4.89 -3.58
CA ASP A 25 -0.39 -5.82 -3.93
C ASP A 25 -0.82 -7.29 -3.73
N ILE A 26 -1.51 -7.61 -2.63
CA ILE A 26 -2.03 -8.96 -2.35
C ILE A 26 -3.15 -9.35 -3.33
N ALA A 27 -4.08 -8.44 -3.62
CA ALA A 27 -5.24 -8.74 -4.45
C ALA A 27 -4.89 -8.87 -5.94
N GLU A 28 -3.92 -8.10 -6.43
CA GLU A 28 -3.50 -8.11 -7.83
C GLU A 28 -2.50 -9.23 -8.14
N ASP A 29 -1.75 -9.69 -7.13
CA ASP A 29 -0.78 -10.77 -7.30
C ASP A 29 -1.39 -12.17 -7.13
N LYS A 30 -1.85 -12.70 -8.28
CA LYS A 30 -2.40 -14.06 -8.39
C LYS A 30 -1.35 -15.17 -8.20
N ASN A 31 -0.07 -14.84 -8.29
CA ASN A 31 1.04 -15.80 -8.20
C ASN A 31 1.74 -15.78 -6.83
N GLN A 32 1.22 -14.99 -5.88
CA GLN A 32 1.71 -14.90 -4.49
C GLN A 32 3.18 -14.43 -4.36
N HIS A 33 3.75 -13.82 -5.41
CA HIS A 33 5.09 -13.22 -5.39
C HIS A 33 5.20 -12.02 -4.44
N TRP A 34 4.08 -11.47 -3.98
CA TRP A 34 4.00 -10.38 -3.00
C TRP A 34 4.72 -10.78 -1.71
N SER A 35 4.60 -12.05 -1.30
CA SER A 35 5.26 -12.55 -0.10
C SER A 35 6.78 -12.46 -0.21
N ALA A 36 7.33 -12.85 -1.37
CA ALA A 36 8.77 -12.75 -1.67
C ALA A 36 9.26 -11.29 -1.75
N LYS A 37 8.42 -10.37 -2.25
CA LYS A 37 8.69 -8.91 -2.26
C LYS A 37 8.79 -8.33 -0.85
N TRP A 38 8.13 -8.92 0.14
CA TRP A 38 8.11 -8.44 1.52
C TRP A 38 8.89 -9.33 2.50
N GLU A 39 9.67 -10.30 2.00
CA GLU A 39 10.46 -11.18 2.84
C GLU A 39 11.56 -10.42 3.61
N ARG A 40 11.89 -10.94 4.79
CA ARG A 40 12.61 -10.33 5.94
C ARG A 40 13.98 -9.68 5.68
N LYS A 41 14.49 -9.62 4.44
CA LYS A 41 15.87 -9.22 4.15
C LYS A 41 16.05 -7.87 3.47
N ALA A 42 14.97 -7.18 3.11
CA ALA A 42 15.10 -5.88 2.47
C ALA A 42 14.24 -4.84 3.18
N ASN A 43 14.86 -3.67 3.37
CA ASN A 43 14.29 -2.43 3.85
C ASN A 43 13.28 -1.91 2.81
N HIS A 44 12.19 -2.65 2.65
CA HIS A 44 11.14 -2.31 1.71
C HIS A 44 10.23 -1.28 2.37
N PHE A 45 10.30 -0.07 1.84
CA PHE A 45 9.44 1.05 2.17
C PHE A 45 8.66 1.41 0.90
N TYR A 46 7.37 1.72 1.04
CA TYR A 46 6.71 2.45 -0.02
C TYR A 46 7.29 3.86 -0.08
N THR A 47 7.51 4.33 -1.30
CA THR A 47 7.90 5.72 -1.52
C THR A 47 6.67 6.61 -1.40
N GLN A 48 6.89 7.90 -1.13
CA GLN A 48 5.79 8.87 -1.14
C GLN A 48 5.04 8.87 -2.48
N LYS A 49 5.72 8.59 -3.58
CA LYS A 49 5.13 8.48 -4.93
C LYS A 49 4.12 7.33 -5.02
N ASP A 50 4.43 6.17 -4.42
CA ASP A 50 3.52 5.01 -4.41
C ASP A 50 2.24 5.34 -3.62
N ILE A 51 2.40 6.08 -2.52
CA ILE A 51 1.30 6.56 -1.68
C ILE A 51 0.45 7.60 -2.39
N ASP A 52 1.07 8.55 -3.10
CA ASP A 52 0.38 9.59 -3.86
C ASP A 52 -0.43 9.00 -5.03
N GLN A 53 0.08 7.94 -5.67
CA GLN A 53 -0.65 7.22 -6.71
C GLN A 53 -1.93 6.58 -6.14
N VAL A 54 -1.84 5.86 -5.01
CA VAL A 54 -3.01 5.27 -4.36
C VAL A 54 -4.02 6.34 -3.99
N ARG A 55 -3.56 7.47 -3.43
CA ARG A 55 -4.43 8.60 -3.09
C ARG A 55 -5.17 9.14 -4.32
N ALA A 56 -4.48 9.31 -5.45
CA ALA A 56 -5.09 9.80 -6.69
C ALA A 56 -6.11 8.82 -7.28
N GLU A 57 -5.78 7.52 -7.29
CA GLU A 57 -6.68 6.45 -7.74
C GLU A 57 -7.95 6.39 -6.87
N TRP A 58 -7.78 6.44 -5.54
CA TRP A 58 -8.90 6.46 -4.60
C TRP A 58 -9.77 7.71 -4.72
N ALA A 59 -9.16 8.89 -4.85
CA ALA A 59 -9.89 10.13 -5.05
C ALA A 59 -10.73 10.10 -6.33
N LYS A 60 -10.18 9.56 -7.42
CA LYS A 60 -10.91 9.35 -8.68
C LYS A 60 -12.08 8.38 -8.48
N TYR A 61 -11.87 7.26 -7.81
CA TYR A 61 -12.93 6.30 -7.51
C TYR A 61 -14.05 6.93 -6.68
N VAL A 62 -13.73 7.56 -5.54
CA VAL A 62 -14.74 8.20 -4.66
C VAL A 62 -15.49 9.31 -5.37
N SER A 63 -14.83 10.10 -6.22
CA SER A 63 -15.49 11.18 -6.99
C SER A 63 -16.61 10.67 -7.90
N GLN A 64 -16.55 9.40 -8.35
CA GLN A 64 -17.61 8.78 -9.16
C GLN A 64 -18.88 8.50 -8.35
N PHE A 65 -18.76 8.35 -7.03
CA PHE A 65 -19.90 8.12 -6.12
C PHE A 65 -20.39 9.40 -5.44
N GLN A 66 -19.67 10.52 -5.61
CA GLN A 66 -20.11 11.82 -5.09
C GLN A 66 -21.20 12.49 -5.95
N GLN A 67 -21.52 11.92 -7.11
CA GLN A 67 -22.58 12.39 -8.02
C GLN A 67 -23.89 11.58 -7.92
N SER A 68 -24.05 10.70 -6.92
CA SER A 68 -25.28 9.93 -6.68
C SER A 68 -26.24 10.61 -5.70
#